data_AF-A0A954P3V4-F1
#
_entry.id   AF-A0A954P3V4-F1
#
_cell.length_a   1.000
_cell.length_b   1.000
_cell.length_c   1.000
_cell.angle_alpha   90.00
_cell.angle_beta   90.00
_cell.angle_gamma   90.00
#
_symmetry.space_group_name_H-M   'P 1'
#
loop_
_entity.id
_entity.type
_entity.pdbx_description
1 polymer ?
#
loop_
_entity_poly.entity_id
_entity_poly.type
_entity_poly.pdbx_seq_one_letter_code
_entity_poly.pdbx_strand_id
1 'polypeptide(L)' 'RVATLLKSKSSTPEIIADLYFATLSRPPREAELEQCVQIVDSAPNRKEGVEDILWALFNSREFLFHH' A
#
# COMPACT_ATOMS: atom_id res chain seq x y z
N ARG A 1 -8.19 -11.04 -3.48
CA ARG A 1 -8.45 -10.25 -2.26
C ARG A 1 -8.31 -8.74 -2.51
N VAL A 2 -7.17 -8.26 -3.04
CA VAL A 2 -6.98 -6.84 -3.44
C VAL A 2 -8.08 -6.34 -4.39
N ALA A 3 -8.48 -7.15 -5.38
CA ALA A 3 -9.58 -6.83 -6.30
C ALA A 3 -10.97 -6.71 -5.65
N THR A 4 -11.19 -7.31 -4.46
CA THR A 4 -12.45 -7.21 -3.71
C THR A 4 -12.49 -5.92 -2.90
N LEU A 5 -11.37 -5.53 -2.29
CA LEU A 5 -11.25 -4.30 -1.49
C LEU A 5 -11.34 -3.03 -2.36
N LEU A 6 -10.70 -3.06 -3.54
CA LEU A 6 -10.85 -2.02 -4.55
C LEU A 6 -12.29 -1.86 -5.05
N LYS A 7 -13.11 -2.92 -4.99
CA LYS A 7 -14.52 -2.92 -5.40
C LYS A 7 -15.45 -2.30 -4.34
N SER A 8 -15.03 -2.27 -3.07
CA SER A 8 -15.87 -1.83 -1.94
C SER A 8 -15.78 -0.33 -1.61
N LYS A 9 -15.16 0.51 -2.45
CA LYS A 9 -14.99 1.97 -2.20
C LYS A 9 -14.22 2.31 -0.89
N SER A 10 -13.37 1.41 -0.41
CA SER A 10 -12.51 1.70 0.75
C SER A 10 -11.56 2.86 0.46
N SER A 11 -11.27 3.69 1.47
CA SER A 11 -10.32 4.80 1.33
C SER A 11 -8.90 4.28 1.07
N THR A 12 -8.05 5.07 0.41
CA THR A 12 -6.65 4.70 0.13
C THR A 12 -5.92 4.17 1.37
N PRO A 13 -5.98 4.87 2.53
CA PRO A 13 -5.35 4.37 3.75
C PRO A 13 -5.93 3.04 4.26
N GLU A 14 -7.22 2.79 4.09
CA GLU A 14 -7.84 1.52 4.49
C GLU A 14 -7.38 0.36 3.59
N ILE A 15 -7.27 0.61 2.28
CA ILE A 15 -6.74 -0.38 1.32
C ILE A 15 -5.30 -0.72 1.67
N ILE A 16 -4.46 0.28 1.97
CA ILE A 16 -3.07 0.09 2.38
C ILE A 16 -3.00 -0.69 3.69
N ALA A 17 -3.81 -0.33 4.68
CA ALA A 17 -3.83 -1.01 5.98
C ALA A 17 -4.22 -2.48 5.85
N ASP A 18 -5.22 -2.81 5.04
CA ASP A 18 -5.62 -4.20 4.77
C ASP A 18 -4.53 -4.97 4.02
N LEU A 19 -3.86 -4.33 3.04
CA LEU A 19 -2.72 -4.90 2.33
C LEU A 19 -1.56 -5.25 3.25
N TYR A 20 -1.21 -4.33 4.15
CA TYR A 20 -0.19 -4.54 5.17
C TYR A 20 -0.58 -5.68 6.12
N PHE A 21 -1.85 -5.73 6.53
CA PHE A 21 -2.34 -6.82 7.37
C PHE A 21 -2.35 -8.17 6.63
N ALA A 22 -2.66 -8.18 5.33
CA ALA A 22 -2.68 -9.39 4.52
C ALA A 22 -1.28 -9.92 4.16
N THR A 23 -0.27 -9.04 4.08
CA THR A 23 1.10 -9.39 3.66
C THR A 23 2.07 -9.55 4.83
N LEU A 24 2.01 -8.65 5.80
CA LEU A 24 2.91 -8.57 6.95
C LEU A 24 2.21 -8.91 8.27
N SER A 25 0.90 -9.19 8.27
CA SER A 25 0.10 -9.42 9.49
C SER A 25 0.27 -8.32 10.54
N ARG A 26 0.55 -7.09 10.09
CA ARG A 26 0.70 -5.91 10.94
C ARG A 26 0.06 -4.69 10.28
N PRO A 27 -0.46 -3.73 11.05
CA PRO A 27 -0.86 -2.45 10.48
C PRO A 27 0.38 -1.64 10.03
N PRO A 28 0.25 -0.81 8.98
CA PRO A 28 1.29 0.14 8.60
C PRO A 28 1.48 1.17 9.72
N ARG A 29 2.70 1.66 9.89
CA ARG A 29 2.96 2.81 10.77
C ARG A 29 2.51 4.10 10.09
N GLU A 30 2.29 5.17 10.85
CA GLU A 30 1.90 6.48 10.30
C GLU A 30 2.85 6.94 9.18
N ALA A 31 4.16 6.89 9.40
CA ALA A 31 5.15 7.24 8.38
C ALA A 31 5.08 6.34 7.12
N GLU A 32 4.80 5.04 7.27
CA GLU A 32 4.64 4.13 6.13
C GLU A 32 3.34 4.40 5.36
N LEU A 33 2.27 4.70 6.09
CA LEU A 33 0.97 5.03 5.52
C LEU A 33 1.06 6.31 4.69
N GLU A 34 1.72 7.35 5.21
CA GLU A 34 1.92 8.61 4.48
C GLU A 34 2.71 8.39 3.19
N GLN A 35 3.81 7.63 3.24
CA GLN A 35 4.59 7.28 2.05
C GLN A 35 3.76 6.49 1.03
N CYS A 36 3.01 5.48 1.49
CA CYS A 36 2.13 4.71 0.63
C CYS A 36 1.03 5.58 -0.01
N VAL A 37 0.44 6.50 0.76
CA VAL A 37 -0.54 7.45 0.23
C VAL A 37 0.10 8.35 -0.83
N GLN A 38 1.32 8.84 -0.61
CA GLN A 38 2.03 9.63 -1.61
C GLN A 38 2.34 8.83 -2.89
N ILE A 39 2.72 7.56 -2.79
CA ILE A 39 2.95 6.69 -3.95
C ILE A 39 1.65 6.50 -4.73
N VAL A 40 0.53 6.26 -4.04
CA VAL A 40 -0.78 6.10 -4.69
C VAL A 40 -1.28 7.40 -5.30
N ASP A 41 -0.98 8.54 -4.68
CA ASP A 41 -1.34 9.88 -5.18
C ASP A 41 -0.48 10.29 -6.39
N SER A 42 0.80 9.94 -6.39
CA SER A 42 1.71 10.17 -7.53
C SER A 42 1.48 9.19 -8.69
N ALA A 43 0.77 8.08 -8.45
CA ALA A 43 0.47 7.10 -9.49
C ALA A 43 -0.68 7.58 -10.39
N PRO A 44 -0.60 7.29 -11.71
CA PRO A 44 -1.67 7.66 -12.66
C PRO A 44 -2.98 6.91 -12.38
N ASN A 45 -2.91 5.75 -11.72
CA ASN A 45 -4.06 4.97 -11.32
C ASN A 45 -3.91 4.46 -9.89
N ARG A 46 -5.02 4.49 -9.14
CA ARG A 46 -5.09 3.93 -7.78
C ARG A 46 -4.74 2.45 -7.72
N LYS A 47 -5.00 1.71 -8.81
CA LYS A 47 -4.59 0.30 -8.94
C LYS A 47 -3.08 0.16 -9.09
N GLU A 48 -2.46 0.94 -9.98
CA GLU A 48 -1.00 0.95 -10.16
C GLU A 48 -0.30 1.29 -8.86
N GLY A 49 -0.71 2.36 -8.15
CA GLY A 49 -0.07 2.71 -6.88
C GLY A 49 -0.21 1.63 -5.81
N VAL A 50 -1.34 0.92 -5.79
CA VAL A 50 -1.55 -0.22 -4.87
C VAL A 50 -0.71 -1.43 -5.26
N GLU A 51 -0.58 -1.71 -6.55
CA GLU A 51 0.28 -2.77 -7.08
C GLU A 51 1.76 -2.45 -6.81
N ASP A 52 2.16 -1.19 -6.95
CA ASP A 52 3.49 -0.68 -6.64
C ASP A 52 3.81 -0.85 -5.15
N ILE A 53 2.87 -0.52 -4.25
CA ILE A 53 2.99 -0.80 -2.81
C ILE A 53 3.08 -2.30 -2.55
N LEU A 54 2.29 -3.14 -3.20
CA LEU A 54 2.37 -4.59 -3.02
C LEU A 54 3.75 -5.11 -3.45
N TRP A 55 4.26 -4.60 -4.57
CA TRP A 55 5.59 -4.93 -5.07
C TRP A 55 6.67 -4.43 -4.13
N ALA A 56 6.53 -3.21 -3.62
CA ALA A 56 7.38 -2.64 -2.60
C ALA A 56 7.33 -3.53 -1.36
N LEU A 57 6.18 -3.85 -0.76
CA LEU A 57 6.06 -4.72 0.41
C LEU A 57 6.73 -6.09 0.23
N PHE A 58 6.65 -6.67 -0.97
CA PHE A 58 7.28 -7.95 -1.29
C PHE A 58 8.81 -7.83 -1.40
N ASN A 59 9.32 -6.71 -1.91
CA ASN A 59 10.75 -6.42 -2.06
C ASN A 59 11.36 -5.66 -0.86
N SER A 60 10.54 -5.04 -0.01
CA SER A 60 10.91 -4.02 0.98
C SER A 60 11.05 -4.56 2.37
N ARG A 61 11.88 -5.59 2.54
CA ARG A 61 12.76 -5.51 3.70
C ARG A 61 13.95 -4.56 3.44
N GLU A 62 14.22 -4.22 2.18
CA GLU A 62 15.40 -3.42 1.79
C GLU A 62 15.08 -2.06 1.15
N PHE A 63 13.88 -1.87 0.56
CA PHE A 63 13.53 -0.62 -0.15
C PHE A 63 12.84 0.46 0.71
N LEU A 64 12.25 0.08 1.87
CA LEU A 64 11.65 1.03 2.82
C LEU A 64 12.68 2.01 3.45
N PHE A 65 13.96 1.86 3.12
CA PHE A 65 15.07 2.67 3.64
C PHE A 65 15.95 3.35 2.58
N HIS A 66 15.66 3.24 1.27
CA HIS A 66 16.51 3.92 0.28
C HIS A 66 16.05 5.36 0.07
N HIS A 67 16.69 6.29 0.81
CA HIS A 67 16.76 7.72 0.51
C HIS A 67 17.79 7.94 -0.60
#